data_AF-A0A7L3HIB0-F1
#
_entry.id   AF-A0A7L3HIB0-F1
#
_cell.length_a   1.000
_cell.length_b   1.000
_cell.length_c   1.000
_cell.angle_alpha   90.00
_cell.angle_beta   90.00
_cell.angle_gamma   90.00
#
_symmetry.space_group_name_H-M   'P 1'
#
loop_
_entity.id
_entity.type
_entity.pdbx_description
1 polymer ?
#
loop_
_entity_poly.entity_id
_entity_poly.type
_entity_poly.pdbx_seq_one_letter_code
_entity_poly.pdbx_strand_id
1 'polypeptide(L)'
;SSRLLTELESPSWWPFSTKLWKTPLEAKPKETPAAPDPKRQEGILLRIPVIITHRTDSNAKPGKLTVLSSGLEIGDCNSQLLHRFESRDVDDIWVHTPYEISVRQRFIGKPDNSFRLLAARMPEVIPILEMQFSKKIQFLEDALGFAGARKSPQVDLGASIWQAASGFLGAAANPGIPAGSGQGMDKEQAQLQKVSQEEAKELRQILQKLKGLALETEAELERQDEALESIGSSVDRATLTIERQNRRMRRLT
;
A
#
# COMPACT_ATOMS: atom_id res chain seq x y z
N SER A 1 -3.18 12.57 54.59
CA SER A 1 -3.69 11.89 53.39
C SER A 1 -3.33 12.76 52.21
N SER A 2 -2.45 12.40 51.30
CA SER A 2 -2.64 11.32 50.33
C SER A 2 -1.29 10.88 49.74
N ARG A 3 -1.01 9.58 49.80
CA ARG A 3 0.05 8.91 49.05
C ARG A 3 -0.45 8.67 47.63
N LEU A 4 0.04 9.36 46.60
CA LEU A 4 0.00 8.90 45.19
C LEU A 4 1.01 9.71 44.34
N LEU A 5 2.29 9.37 44.43
CA LEU A 5 3.24 9.54 43.34
C LEU A 5 3.80 8.16 43.06
N THR A 6 3.03 7.36 42.34
CA THR A 6 3.55 6.12 41.77
C THR A 6 3.96 6.42 40.35
N GLU A 7 5.22 6.13 40.08
CA GLU A 7 5.90 6.24 38.80
C GLU A 7 5.03 5.76 37.63
N LEU A 8 4.86 6.60 36.61
CA LEU A 8 4.34 6.17 35.32
C LEU A 8 5.45 5.40 34.62
N GLU A 9 5.50 4.10 34.84
CA GLU A 9 6.36 3.23 34.03
C GLU A 9 5.78 3.19 32.61
N SER A 10 6.57 3.66 31.63
CA SER A 10 6.16 3.68 30.23
C SER A 10 5.83 2.26 29.77
N PRO A 11 4.65 2.03 29.14
CA PRO A 11 4.28 0.72 28.63
C PRO A 11 5.34 0.14 27.69
N SER A 12 5.51 -1.18 27.73
CA SER A 12 6.50 -1.91 26.92
C SER A 12 6.32 -1.79 25.40
N TRP A 13 5.17 -1.27 24.96
CA TRP A 13 4.86 -1.01 23.55
C TRP A 13 5.19 0.42 23.09
N TRP A 14 5.64 1.29 24.01
CA TRP A 14 5.94 2.69 23.69
C TRP A 14 7.33 2.82 23.02
N PRO A 15 7.47 3.57 21.91
CA PRO A 15 8.71 3.63 21.13
C PRO A 15 9.88 4.35 21.83
N PHE A 16 9.62 5.01 22.96
CA PHE A 16 10.64 5.64 23.81
C PHE A 16 10.97 4.84 25.08
N SER A 17 10.44 3.61 25.21
CA SER A 17 10.76 2.76 26.36
C SER A 17 12.19 2.24 26.25
N THR A 18 13.03 2.61 27.21
CA THR A 18 14.48 2.33 27.22
C THR A 18 14.82 0.91 27.68
N LYS A 19 13.84 0.00 27.81
CA LYS A 19 14.07 -1.39 28.20
C LYS A 19 14.29 -2.26 26.97
N LEU A 20 15.58 -2.43 26.67
CA LEU A 20 16.23 -3.37 25.76
C LEU A 20 15.42 -4.64 25.47
N TRP A 21 15.27 -4.93 24.18
CA TRP A 21 14.64 -6.12 23.64
C TRP A 21 15.31 -7.37 24.22
N LYS A 22 14.57 -8.17 24.99
CA LYS A 22 15.04 -9.49 25.39
C LYS A 22 14.62 -10.53 24.35
N THR A 23 15.63 -11.12 23.73
CA THR A 23 15.57 -12.33 22.92
C THR A 23 15.01 -13.50 23.71
N PRO A 24 14.20 -14.40 23.10
CA PRO A 24 13.96 -15.72 23.68
C PRO A 24 15.15 -16.65 23.35
N LEU A 25 15.96 -16.97 24.36
CA LEU A 25 16.92 -18.06 24.34
C LEU A 25 16.22 -19.34 24.79
N GLU A 26 16.22 -20.33 23.88
CA GLU A 26 16.22 -21.79 24.08
C GLU A 26 15.51 -22.41 25.31
N ALA A 27 14.51 -23.25 25.04
CA ALA A 27 14.23 -24.44 25.85
C ALA A 27 13.87 -25.64 24.93
N LYS A 28 14.72 -26.67 24.98
CA LYS A 28 14.66 -28.00 24.34
C LYS A 28 13.52 -28.89 24.93
N PRO A 29 13.19 -30.06 24.34
CA PRO A 29 11.83 -30.53 24.09
C PRO A 29 11.48 -31.82 24.85
N LYS A 30 10.19 -32.16 24.90
CA LYS A 30 9.76 -33.56 25.05
C LYS A 30 8.46 -33.85 24.29
N GLU A 31 8.54 -34.93 23.52
CA GLU A 31 7.66 -35.58 22.55
C GLU A 31 6.22 -35.88 23.05
N THR A 32 5.15 -36.20 22.29
CA THR A 32 4.68 -36.32 20.87
C THR A 32 3.39 -37.21 20.98
N PRO A 33 2.46 -37.43 20.01
CA PRO A 33 1.98 -36.67 18.85
C PRO A 33 0.45 -36.38 18.90
N ALA A 34 0.02 -35.26 18.34
CA ALA A 34 -1.22 -35.23 17.57
C ALA A 34 -0.89 -34.46 16.29
N ALA A 35 -1.06 -35.13 15.15
CA ALA A 35 -0.62 -34.66 13.85
C ALA A 35 -1.08 -33.21 13.59
N PRO A 36 -0.18 -32.26 13.33
CA PRO A 36 -0.59 -31.07 12.61
C PRO A 36 -0.92 -31.53 11.20
N ASP A 37 -2.18 -31.32 10.80
CA ASP A 37 -2.58 -31.33 9.38
C ASP A 37 -1.48 -30.65 8.55
N PRO A 38 -1.17 -31.14 7.35
CA PRO A 38 -0.21 -30.48 6.48
C PRO A 38 -0.79 -29.11 6.13
N LYS A 39 -0.47 -28.11 6.95
CA LYS A 39 -0.61 -26.70 6.59
C LYS A 39 0.15 -26.61 5.29
N ARG A 40 -0.61 -26.56 4.19
CA ARG A 40 -0.09 -26.24 2.86
C ARG A 40 0.94 -25.16 3.10
N GLN A 41 2.17 -25.36 2.62
CA GLN A 41 3.15 -24.28 2.60
C GLN A 41 2.60 -23.22 1.67
N GLU A 42 1.72 -22.41 2.23
CA GLU A 42 1.00 -21.39 1.53
C GLU A 42 1.95 -20.21 1.51
N GLY A 43 2.34 -19.80 0.31
CA GLY A 43 3.34 -18.75 0.13
C GLY A 43 2.78 -17.44 0.67
N ILE A 44 3.12 -17.10 1.91
CA ILE A 44 2.83 -15.79 2.48
C ILE A 44 3.68 -14.78 1.70
N LEU A 45 3.02 -13.87 0.98
CA LEU A 45 3.69 -12.83 0.21
C LEU A 45 3.99 -11.61 1.08
N LEU A 46 3.03 -11.20 1.89
CA LEU A 46 3.16 -10.02 2.74
C LEU A 46 2.23 -10.09 3.94
N ARG A 47 2.62 -9.43 5.02
CA ARG A 47 1.90 -9.42 6.28
C ARG A 47 2.02 -8.06 6.94
N ILE A 48 0.89 -7.39 7.15
CA ILE A 48 0.86 -6.03 7.71
C ILE A 48 -0.19 -5.89 8.83
N PRO A 49 0.05 -5.00 9.81
CA PRO A 49 -0.98 -4.60 10.77
C PRO A 49 -2.03 -3.72 10.08
N VAL A 50 -3.30 -3.92 10.40
CA VAL A 50 -4.43 -3.19 9.79
C VAL A 50 -5.50 -2.86 10.83
N ILE A 51 -6.25 -1.79 10.61
CA ILE A 51 -7.53 -1.54 11.29
C ILE A 51 -8.65 -2.11 10.41
N ILE A 52 -9.51 -2.91 11.01
CA ILE A 52 -10.56 -3.69 10.36
C ILE A 52 -11.91 -3.11 10.74
N THR A 53 -12.70 -2.76 9.74
CA THR A 53 -14.11 -2.40 9.90
C THR A 53 -14.94 -3.38 9.07
N HIS A 54 -15.82 -4.13 9.74
CA HIS A 54 -16.74 -5.04 9.06
C HIS A 54 -18.02 -4.29 8.70
N ARG A 55 -18.59 -4.45 7.51
CA ARG A 55 -19.78 -3.66 7.11
C ARG A 55 -20.96 -3.80 8.07
N THR A 56 -21.12 -4.97 8.69
CA THR A 56 -22.18 -5.22 9.67
C THR A 56 -21.93 -4.52 11.01
N ASP A 57 -20.69 -4.10 11.29
CA ASP A 57 -20.25 -3.61 12.58
C ASP A 57 -19.58 -2.24 12.43
N SER A 58 -20.12 -1.19 13.02
CA SER A 58 -19.48 0.14 13.01
C SER A 58 -18.22 0.24 13.89
N ASN A 59 -17.72 -0.89 14.42
CA ASN A 59 -16.58 -0.94 15.31
C ASN A 59 -15.30 -1.24 14.54
N ALA A 60 -14.34 -0.32 14.61
CA ALA A 60 -13.00 -0.49 14.08
C ALA A 60 -12.12 -1.27 15.05
N LYS A 61 -11.62 -2.44 14.62
CA LYS A 61 -10.81 -3.34 15.46
C LYS A 61 -9.39 -3.44 14.90
N PRO A 62 -8.34 -3.38 15.74
CA PRO A 62 -6.99 -3.67 15.30
C PRO A 62 -6.85 -5.15 14.96
N GLY A 63 -6.09 -5.42 13.91
CA GLY A 63 -5.81 -6.77 13.46
C GLY A 63 -4.70 -6.79 12.44
N LYS A 64 -4.78 -7.75 11.53
CA LYS A 64 -3.68 -8.11 10.66
C LYS A 64 -4.19 -8.63 9.32
N LEU A 65 -3.60 -8.13 8.25
CA LEU A 65 -3.80 -8.64 6.89
C LEU A 65 -2.60 -9.50 6.50
N THR A 66 -2.88 -10.71 6.01
CA THR A 66 -1.88 -11.60 5.41
C THR A 66 -2.27 -11.86 3.96
N VAL A 67 -1.39 -11.51 3.04
CA VAL A 67 -1.53 -11.76 1.61
C VAL A 67 -0.82 -13.07 1.30
N LEU A 68 -1.56 -14.02 0.75
CA LEU A 68 -1.07 -15.36 0.40
C LEU A 68 -1.13 -15.53 -1.11
N SER A 69 -0.38 -16.48 -1.67
CA SER A 69 -0.52 -16.83 -3.09
C SER A 69 -1.91 -17.38 -3.47
N SER A 70 -2.67 -17.87 -2.49
CA SER A 70 -4.00 -18.45 -2.67
C SER A 70 -5.16 -17.50 -2.36
N GLY A 71 -4.88 -16.30 -1.82
CA GLY A 71 -5.91 -15.37 -1.37
C GLY A 71 -5.46 -14.41 -0.27
N LEU A 72 -6.41 -14.01 0.58
CA LEU A 72 -6.22 -13.04 1.66
C LEU A 72 -6.76 -13.59 2.98
N GLU A 73 -6.03 -13.34 4.07
CA GLU A 73 -6.48 -13.64 5.42
C GLU A 73 -6.53 -12.37 6.27
N ILE A 74 -7.64 -12.21 6.97
CA ILE A 74 -7.85 -11.17 7.96
C ILE A 74 -7.85 -11.84 9.33
N GLY A 75 -6.92 -11.44 10.19
CA GLY A 75 -6.83 -11.89 11.57
C GLY A 75 -7.05 -10.77 12.56
N ASP A 76 -7.45 -11.11 13.77
CA ASP A 76 -7.55 -10.19 14.89
C ASP A 76 -6.16 -9.88 15.49
N CYS A 77 -6.14 -9.04 16.53
CA CYS A 77 -4.91 -8.73 17.27
C CYS A 77 -4.30 -9.93 18.02
N ASN A 78 -5.10 -10.97 18.30
CA ASN A 78 -4.66 -12.21 18.93
C ASN A 78 -4.17 -13.25 17.92
N SER A 79 -4.08 -12.88 16.63
CA SER A 79 -3.76 -13.79 15.53
C SER A 79 -4.78 -14.92 15.30
N GLN A 80 -6.01 -14.75 15.76
CA GLN A 80 -7.14 -15.59 15.37
C GLN A 80 -7.66 -15.16 14.00
N LEU A 81 -7.93 -16.12 13.14
CA LEU A 81 -8.46 -15.86 11.80
C LEU A 81 -9.91 -15.38 11.90
N LEU A 82 -10.17 -14.15 11.45
CA LEU A 82 -11.51 -13.57 11.39
C LEU A 82 -12.21 -13.97 10.10
N HIS A 83 -11.51 -13.84 8.97
CA HIS A 83 -12.05 -14.23 7.67
C HIS A 83 -10.93 -14.58 6.71
N ARG A 84 -11.20 -15.53 5.82
CA ARG A 84 -10.31 -15.93 4.75
C ARG A 84 -11.03 -15.82 3.42
N PHE A 85 -10.43 -15.06 2.52
CA PHE A 85 -10.85 -14.96 1.13
C PHE A 85 -9.94 -15.82 0.28
N GLU A 86 -10.50 -16.78 -0.43
CA GLU A 86 -9.76 -17.44 -1.51
C GLU A 86 -9.75 -16.56 -2.76
N SER A 87 -8.73 -16.68 -3.61
CA SER A 87 -8.63 -15.82 -4.80
C SER A 87 -9.84 -15.91 -5.73
N ARG A 88 -10.50 -17.08 -5.76
CA ARG A 88 -11.75 -17.33 -6.51
C ARG A 88 -12.96 -16.63 -5.89
N ASP A 89 -13.01 -16.55 -4.57
CA ASP A 89 -14.16 -16.13 -3.77
C ASP A 89 -14.28 -14.61 -3.62
N VAL A 90 -13.18 -13.87 -3.83
CA VAL A 90 -13.24 -12.40 -3.86
C VAL A 90 -14.03 -11.97 -5.09
N ASP A 91 -15.08 -11.16 -4.95
CA ASP A 91 -15.77 -10.58 -6.11
C ASP A 91 -15.07 -9.29 -6.54
N ASP A 92 -14.93 -8.36 -5.62
CA ASP A 92 -14.44 -7.01 -5.89
C ASP A 92 -13.51 -6.54 -4.75
N ILE A 93 -12.42 -5.86 -5.12
CA ILE A 93 -11.53 -5.11 -4.22
C ILE A 93 -11.59 -3.64 -4.62
N TRP A 94 -11.99 -2.76 -3.70
CA TRP A 94 -12.06 -1.32 -3.92
C TRP A 94 -10.92 -0.63 -3.19
N VAL A 95 -10.13 0.16 -3.89
CA VAL A 95 -9.12 1.04 -3.30
C VAL A 95 -9.75 2.42 -3.15
N HIS A 96 -10.02 2.83 -1.91
CA HIS A 96 -10.62 4.14 -1.58
C HIS A 96 -9.56 5.23 -1.45
N THR A 97 -8.44 4.88 -0.81
CA THR A 97 -7.24 5.74 -0.68
C THR A 97 -6.00 4.84 -0.76
N PRO A 98 -4.78 5.39 -0.90
CA PRO A 98 -3.54 4.60 -0.87
C PRO A 98 -3.37 3.78 0.42
N TYR A 99 -4.10 4.13 1.49
CA TYR A 99 -4.02 3.48 2.79
C TYR A 99 -5.26 2.64 3.13
N GLU A 100 -6.30 2.70 2.30
CA GLU A 100 -7.62 2.14 2.61
C GLU A 100 -8.20 1.35 1.44
N ILE A 101 -8.53 0.08 1.70
CA ILE A 101 -9.19 -0.80 0.73
C ILE A 101 -10.47 -1.40 1.32
N SER A 102 -11.35 -1.89 0.46
CA SER A 102 -12.49 -2.73 0.84
C SER A 102 -12.51 -4.00 0.00
N VAL A 103 -12.55 -5.15 0.65
CA VAL A 103 -12.64 -6.46 0.01
C VAL A 103 -14.05 -7.00 0.21
N ARG A 104 -14.70 -7.45 -0.88
CA ARG A 104 -16.06 -7.98 -0.84
C ARG A 104 -16.16 -9.36 -1.48
N GLN A 105 -16.95 -10.22 -0.85
CA GLN A 105 -17.37 -11.53 -1.30
C GLN A 105 -18.90 -11.60 -1.22
N ARG A 106 -19.55 -11.89 -2.34
CA ARG A 106 -21.00 -11.97 -2.51
C ARG A 106 -21.49 -13.37 -2.25
N PHE A 107 -22.65 -13.47 -1.61
CA PHE A 107 -23.32 -14.75 -1.39
C PHE A 107 -24.76 -14.68 -1.90
N ILE A 108 -25.24 -15.76 -2.50
CA ILE A 108 -26.64 -15.87 -2.90
C ILE A 108 -27.47 -16.18 -1.65
N GLY A 109 -28.44 -15.32 -1.33
CA GLY A 109 -29.39 -15.53 -0.22
C GLY A 109 -28.85 -15.19 1.18
N LYS A 110 -27.63 -14.66 1.30
CA LYS A 110 -27.00 -14.18 2.55
C LYS A 110 -26.41 -12.78 2.31
N PRO A 111 -26.23 -11.95 3.35
CA PRO A 111 -25.52 -10.69 3.19
C PRO A 111 -24.08 -10.92 2.72
N ASP A 112 -23.60 -10.07 1.81
CA ASP A 112 -22.21 -10.07 1.35
C ASP A 112 -21.25 -9.90 2.53
N ASN A 113 -20.15 -10.65 2.54
CA ASN A 113 -19.03 -10.41 3.45
C ASN A 113 -18.19 -9.27 2.88
N SER A 114 -18.11 -8.15 3.60
CA SER A 114 -17.31 -7.01 3.18
C SER A 114 -16.52 -6.42 4.33
N PHE A 115 -15.21 -6.30 4.14
CA PHE A 115 -14.25 -5.79 5.10
C PHE A 115 -13.56 -4.56 4.53
N ARG A 116 -13.56 -3.49 5.30
CA ARG A 116 -12.78 -2.27 5.04
C ARG A 116 -11.52 -2.33 5.89
N LEU A 117 -10.38 -2.14 5.25
CA LEU A 117 -9.05 -2.30 5.83
C LEU A 117 -8.29 -1.00 5.68
N LEU A 118 -7.77 -0.47 6.78
CA LEU A 118 -6.95 0.74 6.81
C LEU A 118 -5.56 0.40 7.35
N ALA A 119 -4.50 0.76 6.63
CA ALA A 119 -3.13 0.49 7.03
C ALA A 119 -2.13 1.47 6.40
N ALA A 120 -1.11 1.86 7.16
CA ALA A 120 -0.02 2.69 6.65
C ALA A 120 0.82 1.96 5.58
N ARG A 121 0.94 0.63 5.68
CA ARG A 121 1.69 -0.22 4.73
C ARG A 121 0.84 -0.76 3.58
N MET A 122 -0.37 -0.24 3.38
CA MET A 122 -1.22 -0.64 2.26
C MET A 122 -0.59 -0.34 0.88
N PRO A 123 0.20 0.73 0.66
CA PRO A 123 0.89 0.96 -0.61
C PRO A 123 1.85 -0.17 -1.02
N GLU A 124 2.34 -0.98 -0.07
CA GLU A 124 3.14 -2.17 -0.38
C GLU A 124 2.27 -3.39 -0.77
N VAL A 125 1.00 -3.41 -0.31
CA VAL A 125 0.04 -4.48 -0.56
C VAL A 125 -0.67 -4.28 -1.90
N ILE A 126 -1.05 -3.06 -2.25
CA ILE A 126 -1.85 -2.74 -3.45
C ILE A 126 -1.24 -3.36 -4.73
N PRO A 127 0.06 -3.22 -5.04
CA PRO A 127 0.64 -3.82 -6.25
C PRO A 127 0.54 -5.36 -6.27
N ILE A 128 0.61 -6.01 -5.11
CA ILE A 128 0.46 -7.46 -4.98
C ILE A 128 -0.99 -7.87 -5.25
N LEU A 129 -1.94 -7.07 -4.75
CA LEU A 129 -3.36 -7.28 -5.02
C LEU A 129 -3.69 -7.06 -6.50
N GLU A 130 -3.12 -6.05 -7.15
CA GLU A 130 -3.27 -5.83 -8.59
C GLU A 130 -2.77 -7.04 -9.39
N MET A 131 -1.61 -7.59 -9.03
CA MET A 131 -1.06 -8.76 -9.70
C MET A 131 -1.96 -10.01 -9.53
N GLN A 132 -2.48 -10.24 -8.33
CA GLN A 132 -3.29 -11.45 -8.03
C GLN A 132 -4.76 -11.35 -8.45
N PHE A 133 -5.34 -10.16 -8.36
CA PHE A 133 -6.78 -9.93 -8.47
C PHE A 133 -7.11 -8.94 -9.60
N SER A 134 -6.23 -8.79 -10.58
CA SER A 134 -6.25 -7.78 -11.65
C SER A 134 -7.62 -7.40 -12.21
N LYS A 135 -8.53 -8.36 -12.47
CA LYS A 135 -9.89 -8.06 -12.99
C LYS A 135 -10.92 -7.63 -11.93
N LYS A 136 -10.59 -7.81 -10.65
CA LYS A 136 -11.45 -7.61 -9.48
C LYS A 136 -11.08 -6.35 -8.69
N ILE A 137 -9.89 -5.79 -8.90
CA ILE A 137 -9.46 -4.56 -8.23
C ILE A 137 -9.95 -3.32 -8.98
N GLN A 138 -10.48 -2.35 -8.23
CA GLN A 138 -11.04 -1.10 -8.72
C GLN A 138 -10.47 0.06 -7.90
N PHE A 139 -10.08 1.14 -8.57
CA PHE A 139 -9.57 2.35 -7.94
C PHE A 139 -10.66 3.43 -7.97
N LEU A 140 -11.00 3.97 -6.80
CA LEU A 140 -11.86 5.15 -6.75
C LEU A 140 -11.02 6.37 -7.18
N GLU A 141 -11.57 7.24 -8.04
CA GLU A 141 -10.86 8.35 -8.73
C GLU A 141 -9.99 9.24 -7.80
N ASP A 142 -10.33 9.34 -6.50
CA ASP A 142 -9.59 10.13 -5.52
C ASP A 142 -8.45 9.36 -4.79
N ALA A 143 -8.43 8.02 -4.87
CA ALA A 143 -7.35 7.20 -4.29
C ALA A 143 -6.01 7.42 -5.02
N LEU A 144 -6.10 7.82 -6.28
CA LEU A 144 -4.98 8.19 -7.11
C LEU A 144 -4.58 9.66 -6.92
N GLY A 145 -5.15 10.43 -5.98
CA GLY A 145 -5.02 11.89 -5.84
C GLY A 145 -3.61 12.50 -5.71
N PHE A 146 -2.53 11.73 -5.88
CA PHE A 146 -1.20 12.23 -6.29
C PHE A 146 -1.00 12.29 -7.82
N ALA A 147 -1.98 11.84 -8.60
CA ALA A 147 -2.10 11.98 -10.03
C ALA A 147 -3.21 13.01 -10.29
N GLY A 148 -2.80 14.19 -10.76
CA GLY A 148 -3.57 15.42 -10.75
C GLY A 148 -5.00 15.32 -11.32
N ALA A 149 -5.88 16.06 -10.66
CA ALA A 149 -7.25 16.31 -11.07
C ALA A 149 -7.35 16.69 -12.56
N ARG A 150 -8.13 15.92 -13.34
CA ARG A 150 -8.85 16.47 -14.48
C ARG A 150 -10.12 15.67 -14.79
N LYS A 151 -11.19 16.44 -14.95
CA LYS A 151 -12.55 16.00 -15.27
C LYS A 151 -12.65 15.41 -16.68
N SER A 152 -13.20 14.18 -16.77
CA SER A 152 -13.98 13.54 -17.87
C SER A 152 -13.33 13.29 -19.24
N PRO A 153 -13.88 12.41 -20.11
CA PRO A 153 -14.79 11.28 -19.88
C PRO A 153 -14.18 9.91 -20.28
N GLN A 154 -14.57 8.87 -19.55
CA GLN A 154 -14.66 7.44 -19.93
C GLN A 154 -14.20 7.07 -21.36
N VAL A 155 -12.94 6.63 -21.49
CA VAL A 155 -12.53 5.66 -22.52
C VAL A 155 -11.60 4.64 -21.87
N ASP A 156 -11.91 3.39 -22.18
CA ASP A 156 -11.36 2.12 -21.72
C ASP A 156 -9.82 2.02 -21.85
N LEU A 157 -9.09 2.64 -20.90
CA LEU A 157 -7.62 2.68 -20.87
C LEU A 157 -7.04 1.88 -19.68
N GLY A 158 -7.77 0.88 -19.18
CA GLY A 158 -7.30 0.02 -18.08
C GLY A 158 -6.58 -1.25 -18.54
N ALA A 159 -6.74 -1.67 -19.80
CA ALA A 159 -6.30 -2.97 -20.28
C ALA A 159 -4.90 -3.00 -20.94
N SER A 160 -4.34 -1.85 -21.33
CA SER A 160 -3.14 -1.82 -22.20
C SER A 160 -1.79 -1.88 -21.46
N ILE A 161 -1.74 -1.61 -20.15
CA ILE A 161 -0.44 -1.48 -19.45
C ILE A 161 0.17 -2.86 -19.11
N TRP A 162 -0.64 -3.91 -18.95
CA TRP A 162 -0.16 -5.22 -18.48
C TRP A 162 0.20 -6.23 -19.60
N GLN A 163 -0.15 -5.96 -20.86
CA GLN A 163 0.20 -6.83 -21.99
C GLN A 163 1.67 -6.71 -22.42
N ALA A 164 2.37 -5.64 -22.02
CA ALA A 164 3.75 -5.39 -22.49
C ALA A 164 4.84 -6.19 -21.76
N ALA A 165 4.53 -6.86 -20.64
CA ALA A 165 5.55 -7.49 -19.78
C ALA A 165 5.63 -9.03 -19.82
N SER A 166 4.71 -9.71 -20.52
CA SER A 166 4.68 -11.20 -20.56
C SER A 166 5.35 -11.83 -21.81
N GLY A 167 6.05 -11.03 -22.63
CA GLY A 167 6.55 -11.48 -23.93
C GLY A 167 8.03 -11.89 -24.00
N PHE A 168 8.77 -12.04 -22.89
CA PHE A 168 10.24 -12.15 -22.98
C PHE A 168 10.90 -13.22 -22.08
N LEU A 169 10.32 -14.42 -21.99
CA LEU A 169 11.09 -15.58 -21.50
C LEU A 169 10.65 -16.86 -22.24
N GLY A 170 11.36 -17.18 -23.32
CA GLY A 170 11.25 -18.48 -23.96
C GLY A 170 11.85 -18.53 -25.35
N ALA A 171 13.12 -18.94 -25.44
CA ALA A 171 13.72 -19.77 -26.50
C ALA A 171 15.14 -19.30 -26.88
N ALA A 172 16.12 -19.62 -26.03
CA ALA A 172 17.51 -19.75 -26.44
C ALA A 172 17.90 -21.22 -26.35
N ALA A 173 17.77 -21.95 -27.46
CA ALA A 173 18.56 -23.14 -27.78
C ALA A 173 18.33 -23.51 -29.26
N ASN A 174 19.36 -23.28 -30.08
CA ASN A 174 19.54 -23.87 -31.41
C ASN A 174 19.71 -25.40 -31.27
N PRO A 175 19.42 -26.29 -32.25
CA PRO A 175 20.16 -26.35 -33.53
C PRO A 175 19.38 -26.87 -34.78
N GLY A 176 19.93 -26.61 -35.99
CA GLY A 176 19.82 -27.55 -37.13
C GLY A 176 19.11 -27.05 -38.41
N ILE A 177 19.90 -26.85 -39.47
CA ILE A 177 19.54 -26.66 -40.90
C ILE A 177 18.96 -28.01 -41.44
N PRO A 178 17.97 -28.09 -42.39
CA PRO A 178 18.20 -27.72 -43.80
C PRO A 178 17.06 -27.18 -44.68
N ALA A 179 17.51 -26.48 -45.73
CA ALA A 179 17.02 -26.41 -47.12
C ALA A 179 15.57 -25.94 -47.40
N GLY A 180 15.45 -24.90 -48.23
CA GLY A 180 14.22 -24.61 -48.97
C GLY A 180 14.09 -23.16 -49.41
N SER A 181 14.14 -22.95 -50.71
CA SER A 181 13.93 -21.69 -51.43
C SER A 181 12.63 -20.95 -51.10
N GLY A 182 12.66 -19.61 -51.18
CA GLY A 182 11.46 -18.84 -51.53
C GLY A 182 11.29 -17.51 -50.77
N GLN A 183 11.80 -16.44 -51.37
CA GLN A 183 11.05 -15.19 -51.63
C GLN A 183 10.25 -14.57 -50.47
N GLY A 184 10.74 -13.45 -49.91
CA GLY A 184 9.91 -12.55 -49.10
C GLY A 184 10.63 -11.79 -47.99
N MET A 185 11.74 -11.10 -48.27
CA MET A 185 12.41 -10.23 -47.31
C MET A 185 12.24 -8.78 -47.72
N ASP A 186 11.09 -8.15 -47.42
CA ASP A 186 10.93 -6.69 -47.60
C ASP A 186 9.80 -6.06 -46.74
N LYS A 187 9.32 -6.74 -45.68
CA LYS A 187 8.20 -6.18 -44.86
C LYS A 187 8.43 -6.10 -43.36
N GLU A 188 9.54 -6.58 -42.82
CA GLU A 188 9.74 -6.68 -41.37
C GLU A 188 10.91 -5.85 -40.84
N GLN A 189 11.21 -4.73 -41.50
CA GLN A 189 12.24 -3.78 -41.01
C GLN A 189 11.80 -2.31 -41.04
N ALA A 190 10.55 -2.03 -41.44
CA ALA A 190 10.03 -0.67 -41.58
C ALA A 190 9.12 -0.20 -40.42
N GLN A 191 8.90 -1.03 -39.39
CA GLN A 191 8.00 -0.67 -38.28
C GLN A 191 8.69 -0.15 -37.00
N LEU A 192 10.03 -0.07 -36.98
CA LEU A 192 10.77 0.41 -35.80
C LEU A 192 11.17 1.89 -35.83
N GLN A 193 10.89 2.64 -36.92
CA GLN A 193 11.23 4.07 -36.99
C GLN A 193 10.21 4.88 -37.79
N LYS A 194 9.03 5.09 -37.23
CA LYS A 194 8.19 6.26 -37.59
C LYS A 194 7.48 6.75 -36.33
N VAL A 195 8.22 7.40 -35.44
CA VAL A 195 7.59 8.37 -34.53
C VAL A 195 6.95 9.40 -35.44
N SER A 196 5.63 9.50 -35.43
CA SER A 196 4.92 10.47 -36.24
C SER A 196 5.34 11.87 -35.80
N GLN A 197 5.56 12.79 -36.75
CA GLN A 197 5.96 14.17 -36.45
C GLN A 197 5.01 14.85 -35.44
N GLU A 198 3.76 14.40 -35.41
CA GLU A 198 2.74 14.88 -34.48
C GLU A 198 2.98 14.39 -33.04
N GLU A 199 3.32 13.11 -32.85
CA GLU A 199 3.69 12.55 -31.54
C GLU A 199 4.92 13.25 -30.97
N ALA A 200 5.91 13.56 -31.82
CA ALA A 200 7.11 14.30 -31.39
C ALA A 200 6.80 15.73 -30.92
N LYS A 201 5.77 16.39 -31.48
CA LYS A 201 5.32 17.72 -31.02
C LYS A 201 4.55 17.63 -29.71
N GLU A 202 3.67 16.64 -29.56
CA GLU A 202 2.94 16.40 -28.32
C GLU A 202 3.89 16.14 -27.16
N LEU A 203 4.91 15.31 -27.37
CA LEU A 203 5.94 15.04 -26.37
C LEU A 203 6.70 16.30 -25.95
N ARG A 204 7.06 17.18 -26.89
CA ARG A 204 7.69 18.47 -26.56
C ARG A 204 6.77 19.37 -25.74
N GLN A 205 5.47 19.38 -26.06
CA GLN A 205 4.49 20.17 -25.32
C GLN A 205 4.29 19.63 -23.89
N ILE A 206 4.26 18.30 -23.74
CA ILE A 206 4.17 17.64 -22.43
C ILE A 206 5.41 17.95 -21.60
N LEU A 207 6.61 17.87 -22.18
CA LEU A 207 7.87 18.19 -21.50
C LEU A 207 7.93 19.67 -21.05
N GLN A 208 7.42 20.59 -21.87
CA GLN A 208 7.33 22.00 -21.48
C GLN A 208 6.37 22.22 -20.30
N LYS A 209 5.22 21.53 -20.29
CA LYS A 209 4.27 21.59 -19.16
C LYS A 209 4.86 21.00 -17.89
N LEU A 210 5.54 19.85 -17.99
CA LEU A 210 6.26 19.23 -16.87
C LEU A 210 7.33 20.16 -16.30
N LYS A 211 8.10 20.84 -17.14
CA LYS A 211 9.07 21.85 -16.70
C LYS A 211 8.40 23.00 -15.96
N GLY A 212 7.27 23.50 -16.47
CA GLY A 212 6.50 24.56 -15.80
C GLY A 212 6.02 24.15 -14.41
N LEU A 213 5.44 22.94 -14.30
CA LEU A 213 4.99 22.39 -13.03
C LEU A 213 6.13 22.16 -12.04
N ALA A 214 7.29 21.70 -12.52
CA ALA A 214 8.47 21.52 -11.67
C ALA A 214 8.93 22.85 -11.05
N LEU A 215 8.97 23.93 -11.85
CA LEU A 215 9.33 25.27 -11.36
C LEU A 215 8.30 25.85 -10.39
N GLU A 216 7.02 25.62 -10.63
CA GLU A 216 5.95 26.05 -9.71
C GLU A 216 6.02 25.30 -8.38
N THR A 217 6.34 24.00 -8.43
CA THR A 217 6.50 23.16 -7.23
C THR A 217 7.71 23.61 -6.41
N GLU A 218 8.84 23.94 -7.06
CA GLU A 218 10.03 24.47 -6.40
C GLU A 218 9.72 25.79 -5.66
N ALA A 219 9.05 26.74 -6.33
CA ALA A 219 8.66 28.00 -5.71
C ALA A 219 7.63 27.83 -4.57
N GLU A 220 6.73 26.85 -4.68
CA GLU A 220 5.78 26.54 -3.62
C GLU A 220 6.45 25.90 -2.40
N LEU A 221 7.47 25.06 -2.61
CA LEU A 221 8.26 24.49 -1.51
C LEU A 221 9.00 25.56 -0.72
N GLU A 222 9.63 26.54 -1.39
CA GLU A 222 10.27 27.68 -0.70
C GLU A 222 9.27 28.47 0.14
N ARG A 223 8.07 28.76 -0.41
CA ARG A 223 7.01 29.45 0.36
C ARG A 223 6.57 28.66 1.59
N GLN A 224 6.49 27.33 1.49
CA GLN A 224 6.12 26.49 2.62
C GLN A 224 7.21 26.44 3.69
N ASP A 225 8.48 26.42 3.29
CA ASP A 225 9.61 26.45 4.22
C ASP A 225 9.63 27.76 5.02
N GLU A 226 9.44 28.91 4.36
CA GLU A 226 9.30 30.21 5.03
C GLU A 226 8.11 30.25 6.01
N ALA A 227 6.98 29.64 5.64
CA ALA A 227 5.81 29.56 6.49
C ALA A 227 6.06 28.68 7.73
N LEU A 228 6.78 27.57 7.58
CA LEU A 228 7.14 26.68 8.68
C LEU A 228 8.11 27.35 9.67
N GLU A 229 9.08 28.11 9.18
CA GLU A 229 9.98 28.92 10.03
C GLU A 229 9.22 29.96 10.87
N SER A 230 8.24 30.63 10.25
CA SER A 230 7.35 31.56 10.97
C SER A 230 6.56 30.86 12.07
N ILE A 231 5.97 29.69 11.78
CA ILE A 231 5.25 28.88 12.77
C ILE A 231 6.19 28.41 13.89
N GLY A 232 7.39 27.92 13.56
CA GLY A 232 8.41 27.50 14.52
C GLY A 232 8.74 28.62 15.52
N SER A 233 9.02 29.82 15.01
CA SER A 233 9.31 30.98 15.85
C SER A 233 8.15 31.39 16.76
N SER A 234 6.91 31.22 16.31
CA SER A 234 5.69 31.49 17.09
C SER A 234 5.51 30.46 18.21
N VAL A 235 5.73 29.18 17.91
CA VAL A 235 5.68 28.08 18.87
C VAL A 235 6.74 28.24 19.95
N ASP A 236 7.97 28.62 19.60
CA ASP A 236 9.05 28.87 20.58
C ASP A 236 8.67 30.01 21.53
N ARG A 237 8.14 31.11 21.00
CA ARG A 237 7.67 32.25 21.81
C ARG A 237 6.52 31.85 22.74
N ALA A 238 5.58 31.06 22.25
CA ALA A 238 4.47 30.55 23.07
C ALA A 238 5.01 29.64 24.19
N THR A 239 5.94 28.75 23.88
CA THR A 239 6.58 27.84 24.84
C THR A 239 7.31 28.61 25.94
N LEU A 240 8.13 29.60 25.59
CA LEU A 240 8.81 30.47 26.56
C LEU A 240 7.83 31.23 27.46
N THR A 241 6.68 31.63 26.91
CA THR A 241 5.63 32.32 27.66
C THR A 241 4.95 31.38 28.65
N ILE A 242 4.61 30.16 28.21
CA ILE A 242 4.02 29.12 29.05
C ILE A 242 4.98 28.72 30.18
N GLU A 243 6.26 28.49 29.89
CA GLU A 243 7.25 28.17 30.92
C GLU A 243 7.37 29.28 31.96
N ARG A 244 7.40 30.55 31.51
CA ARG A 244 7.45 31.71 32.39
C ARG A 244 6.21 31.77 33.31
N GLN A 245 5.02 31.52 32.76
CA GLN A 245 3.79 31.46 33.53
C GLN A 245 3.79 30.29 34.53
N ASN A 246 4.26 29.11 34.11
CA ASN A 246 4.36 27.93 34.97
C ASN A 246 5.32 28.16 36.15
N ARG A 247 6.47 28.81 35.92
CA ARG A 247 7.39 29.23 37.00
C ARG A 247 6.75 30.21 37.98
N ARG A 248 5.88 31.12 37.52
CA ARG A 248 5.15 32.05 38.40
C ARG A 248 4.12 31.30 39.25
N MET A 249 3.36 30.38 38.66
CA MET A 249 2.36 29.57 39.39
C MET A 249 3.02 28.74 40.50
N ARG A 250 4.16 28.09 40.23
CA ARG A 250 4.90 27.31 41.24
C ARG A 250 5.43 28.13 42.42
N ARG A 251 5.50 29.47 42.31
CA ARG A 251 5.91 30.36 43.42
C ARG A 251 4.73 30.81 44.29
N LEU A 252 3.49 30.57 43.85
CA LEU A 252 2.26 30.96 44.54
C LEU A 252 1.60 29.80 45.31
N THR A 253 2.12 28.59 45.12
CA THR A 253 1.74 27.34 45.82
C THR A 253 2.86 26.92 46.76
#